data_AF-A0A6H5I8B7-F1
#
_entry.id   AF-A0A6H5I8B7-F1
#
_cell.length_a   1.000
_cell.length_b   1.000
_cell.length_c   1.000
_cell.angle_alpha   90.00
_cell.angle_beta   90.00
_cell.angle_gamma   90.00
#
_symmetry.space_group_name_H-M   'P 1'
#
loop_
_entity.id
_entity.type
_entity.pdbx_description
1 polymer ?
#
loop_
_entity_poly.entity_id
_entity_poly.type
_entity_poly.pdbx_seq_one_letter_code
_entity_poly.pdbx_strand_id
1 'polypeptide(L)'
;MSGFYIKATWSYRVLSFLGKSLTIWPLDRGQSKGLALLLSCFWWFYLLNYVAILVPTLYGLYVNRRNIVSASYSWIESTVFTEATAVMIFSRWQRSRLEVCRFLSNSNWYYTDLRANLCEQSLFRLAEKQLAVKKRRVVRFYANYYAIVYLATLAFYMCVVMMYIILEKPKTGNNELALSASYPFRLEDNPIKWLLWINQAIVFVHAYIVANFDGIAVFLIFTCTDRLKQLDKHFRDSRSYEHLVACVREHNDVLA
;
A
#
# COMPACT_ATOMS: atom_id res chain seq x y z
N MET A 1 -18.65 0.99 27.20
CA MET A 1 -17.81 1.64 26.18
C MET A 1 -18.03 0.95 24.84
N SER A 2 -18.88 1.54 24.00
CA SER A 2 -19.19 1.10 22.64
C SER A 2 -18.02 1.40 21.71
N GLY A 3 -17.07 0.45 21.60
CA GLY A 3 -16.00 0.54 20.63
C GLY A 3 -16.56 0.57 19.21
N PHE A 4 -16.13 1.53 18.40
CA PHE A 4 -16.35 1.51 16.95
C PHE A 4 -15.63 0.29 16.37
N TYR A 5 -16.39 -0.71 15.90
CA TYR A 5 -15.83 -1.95 15.37
C TYR A 5 -15.84 -1.95 13.84
N ILE A 6 -14.65 -1.83 13.22
CA ILE A 6 -14.48 -1.93 11.77
C ILE A 6 -14.33 -3.42 11.39
N LYS A 7 -15.20 -3.95 10.52
CA LYS A 7 -15.11 -5.35 10.03
C LYS A 7 -13.83 -5.52 9.19
N ALA A 8 -13.21 -6.70 9.16
CA ALA A 8 -12.02 -6.96 8.33
C ALA A 8 -12.23 -6.71 6.82
N THR A 9 -13.46 -6.86 6.34
CA THR A 9 -13.86 -6.46 4.98
C THR A 9 -13.74 -4.96 4.73
N TRP A 10 -13.86 -4.13 5.77
CA TRP A 10 -13.67 -2.69 5.68
C TRP A 10 -12.19 -2.31 5.61
N SER A 11 -11.30 -2.93 6.39
CA SER A 11 -9.85 -2.66 6.29
C SER A 11 -9.32 -2.95 4.89
N TYR A 12 -9.72 -4.10 4.32
CA TYR A 12 -9.40 -4.43 2.93
C TYR A 12 -10.07 -3.48 1.93
N ARG A 13 -11.32 -3.06 2.15
CA ARG A 13 -11.98 -2.06 1.28
C ARG A 13 -11.29 -0.70 1.32
N VAL A 14 -10.84 -0.26 2.49
CA VAL A 14 -10.13 1.02 2.67
C VAL A 14 -8.78 0.94 1.95
N LEU A 15 -8.02 -0.14 2.16
CA LEU A 15 -6.74 -0.36 1.49
C LEU A 15 -6.91 -0.49 -0.04
N SER A 16 -7.95 -1.19 -0.49
CA SER A 16 -8.26 -1.34 -1.92
C SER A 16 -8.77 -0.02 -2.52
N PHE A 17 -9.57 0.77 -1.80
CA PHE A 17 -10.03 2.07 -2.24
C PHE A 17 -8.85 3.05 -2.39
N LEU A 18 -7.99 3.13 -1.39
CA LEU A 18 -6.82 4.00 -1.39
C LEU A 18 -5.75 3.53 -2.39
N GLY A 19 -5.51 2.23 -2.48
CA GLY A 19 -4.62 1.66 -3.49
C GLY A 19 -5.14 1.86 -4.91
N LYS A 20 -6.47 1.88 -5.13
CA LYS A 20 -7.08 2.24 -6.41
C LYS A 20 -6.94 3.73 -6.71
N SER A 21 -7.15 4.61 -5.72
CA SER A 21 -6.99 6.06 -5.91
C SER A 21 -5.54 6.45 -6.19
N LEU A 22 -4.58 5.71 -5.63
CA LEU A 22 -3.14 5.90 -5.85
C LEU A 22 -2.59 5.06 -7.02
N THR A 23 -3.46 4.40 -7.80
CA THR A 23 -3.11 3.61 -9.00
C THR A 23 -2.17 2.39 -8.79
N ILE A 24 -1.92 1.99 -7.53
CA ILE A 24 -1.11 0.81 -7.17
C ILE A 24 -1.93 -0.49 -7.34
N TRP A 25 -3.22 -0.45 -6.99
CA TRP A 25 -4.03 -1.64 -6.83
C TRP A 25 -4.54 -2.20 -8.18
N PRO A 26 -4.51 -3.53 -8.41
CA PRO A 26 -5.01 -4.11 -9.64
C PRO A 26 -6.52 -3.88 -9.82
N LEU A 27 -6.89 -3.47 -11.05
CA LEU A 27 -8.28 -3.25 -11.46
C LEU A 27 -9.10 -4.53 -11.37
N ASP A 28 -10.38 -4.39 -11.06
CA ASP A 28 -11.31 -5.52 -11.01
C ASP A 28 -11.58 -6.09 -12.42
N ARG A 29 -11.51 -7.41 -12.60
CA ARG A 29 -11.78 -8.11 -13.89
C ARG A 29 -13.20 -7.90 -14.44
N GLY A 30 -14.09 -7.25 -13.68
CA GLY A 30 -15.45 -6.89 -14.11
C GLY A 30 -15.75 -5.38 -14.11
N GLN A 31 -14.76 -4.51 -13.95
CA GLN A 31 -14.98 -3.05 -14.00
C GLN A 31 -15.06 -2.51 -15.43
N SER A 32 -15.70 -1.34 -15.58
CA SER A 32 -15.89 -0.69 -16.88
C SER A 32 -14.55 -0.41 -17.57
N LYS A 33 -14.48 -0.69 -18.88
CA LYS A 33 -13.27 -0.46 -19.70
C LYS A 33 -12.76 0.98 -19.62
N GLY A 34 -13.68 1.95 -19.48
CA GLY A 34 -13.36 3.37 -19.32
C GLY A 34 -12.60 3.70 -18.03
N LEU A 35 -12.97 3.08 -16.90
CA LEU A 35 -12.26 3.29 -15.63
C LEU A 35 -10.84 2.70 -15.67
N ALA A 36 -10.66 1.57 -16.35
CA ALA A 36 -9.35 0.97 -16.56
C ALA A 36 -8.42 1.84 -17.40
N LEU A 37 -8.96 2.48 -18.44
CA LEU A 37 -8.22 3.44 -19.26
C LEU A 37 -7.84 4.67 -18.42
N LEU A 38 -8.80 5.24 -17.68
CA LEU A 38 -8.60 6.43 -16.87
C LEU A 38 -7.53 6.23 -15.77
N LEU A 39 -7.55 5.10 -15.06
CA LEU A 39 -6.50 4.77 -14.08
C LEU A 39 -5.14 4.53 -14.75
N SER A 40 -5.12 4.01 -15.97
CA SER A 40 -3.87 3.85 -16.73
C SER A 40 -3.30 5.20 -17.15
N CYS A 41 -4.15 6.15 -17.56
CA CYS A 41 -3.75 7.52 -17.86
C CYS A 41 -3.22 8.23 -16.61
N PHE A 42 -3.89 8.09 -15.46
CA PHE A 42 -3.41 8.66 -14.20
C PHE A 42 -2.06 8.08 -13.78
N TRP A 43 -1.85 6.78 -13.93
CA TRP A 43 -0.56 6.17 -13.63
C TRP A 43 0.58 6.79 -14.47
N TRP A 44 0.36 6.96 -15.78
CA TRP A 44 1.33 7.62 -16.66
C TRP A 44 1.54 9.09 -16.30
N PHE A 45 0.47 9.80 -15.97
CA PHE A 45 0.53 11.18 -15.52
C PHE A 45 1.42 11.32 -14.28
N TYR A 46 1.20 10.50 -13.24
CA TYR A 46 2.03 10.55 -12.04
C TYR A 46 3.48 10.14 -12.31
N LEU A 47 3.71 9.08 -13.09
CA LEU A 47 5.07 8.64 -13.44
C LEU A 47 5.87 9.73 -14.13
N LEU A 48 5.27 10.36 -15.15
CA LEU A 48 5.92 11.45 -15.89
C LEU A 48 6.21 12.62 -14.96
N ASN A 49 5.33 12.95 -14.03
CA ASN A 49 5.55 14.03 -13.08
C ASN A 49 6.65 13.74 -12.06
N TYR A 50 6.79 12.51 -11.55
CA TYR A 50 7.93 12.15 -10.70
C TYR A 50 9.25 12.26 -11.45
N VAL A 51 9.33 11.74 -12.67
CA VAL A 51 10.54 11.81 -13.50
C VAL A 51 10.87 13.27 -13.84
N ALA A 52 9.87 14.08 -14.18
CA ALA A 52 10.04 15.49 -14.51
C ALA A 52 10.51 16.34 -13.33
N ILE A 53 10.12 16.01 -12.08
CA ILE A 53 10.57 16.71 -10.87
C ILE A 53 11.91 16.17 -10.35
N LEU A 54 12.23 14.90 -10.61
CA LEU A 54 13.50 14.29 -10.19
C LEU A 54 14.71 15.01 -10.81
N VAL A 55 14.63 15.40 -12.08
CA VAL A 55 15.74 16.08 -12.75
C VAL A 55 16.05 17.47 -12.13
N PRO A 56 15.07 18.38 -11.96
CA PRO A 56 15.26 19.66 -11.27
C PRO A 56 15.69 19.55 -9.79
N THR A 57 15.27 18.50 -9.08
CA THR A 57 15.66 18.28 -7.68
C THR A 57 17.11 17.81 -7.55
N LEU A 58 17.55 16.91 -8.43
CA LEU A 58 18.96 16.53 -8.55
C LEU A 58 19.84 17.71 -9.01
N TYR A 59 19.33 18.56 -9.90
CA TYR A 59 20.02 19.79 -10.28
C TYR A 59 20.12 20.77 -9.10
N GLY A 60 19.04 20.94 -8.33
CA GLY A 60 19.03 21.73 -7.09
C GLY A 60 20.05 21.24 -6.06
N LEU A 61 20.19 19.93 -5.91
CA LEU A 61 21.24 19.31 -5.09
C LEU A 61 22.64 19.66 -5.58
N TYR A 62 22.89 19.57 -6.89
CA TYR A 62 24.20 19.87 -7.49
C TYR A 62 24.61 21.34 -7.31
N VAL A 63 23.65 22.26 -7.49
CA VAL A 63 23.85 23.70 -7.33
C VAL A 63 24.08 24.05 -5.86
N ASN A 64 23.28 23.51 -4.95
CA ASN A 64 23.34 23.83 -3.53
C ASN A 64 24.31 22.94 -2.74
N ARG A 65 25.16 22.13 -3.40
CA ARG A 65 26.07 21.16 -2.76
C ARG A 65 27.00 21.73 -1.68
N ARG A 66 27.25 23.04 -1.72
CA ARG A 66 28.10 23.75 -0.73
C ARG A 66 27.36 24.09 0.56
N ASN A 67 26.03 24.15 0.52
CA ASN A 67 25.19 24.38 1.70
C ASN A 67 24.60 23.04 2.16
N ILE A 68 25.18 22.48 3.23
CA ILE A 68 24.83 21.14 3.75
C ILE A 68 23.33 21.03 4.03
N VAL A 69 22.72 22.07 4.60
CA VAL A 69 21.29 22.07 4.96
C VAL A 69 20.44 21.94 3.71
N SER A 70 20.66 22.83 2.74
CA SER A 70 19.91 22.88 1.48
C SER A 70 20.14 21.63 0.61
N ALA A 71 21.37 21.12 0.57
CA ALA A 71 21.69 19.87 -0.09
C ALA A 71 20.96 18.69 0.56
N SER A 72 20.85 18.65 1.89
CA SER A 72 20.16 17.57 2.61
C SER A 72 18.66 17.53 2.27
N TYR A 73 17.98 18.68 2.20
CA TYR A 73 16.58 18.73 1.75
C TYR A 73 16.41 18.20 0.33
N SER A 74 17.23 18.67 -0.60
CA SER A 74 17.19 18.23 -2.01
C SER A 74 17.49 16.73 -2.14
N TRP A 75 18.39 16.20 -1.31
CA TRP A 75 18.72 14.78 -1.25
C TRP A 75 17.53 13.95 -0.76
N ILE A 76 16.93 14.32 0.36
CA ILE A 76 15.76 13.64 0.93
C ILE A 76 14.61 13.62 -0.09
N GLU A 77 14.31 14.76 -0.71
CA GLU A 77 13.29 14.86 -1.77
C GLU A 77 13.59 13.92 -2.94
N SER A 78 14.83 13.91 -3.42
CA SER A 78 15.26 13.03 -4.52
C SER A 78 15.10 11.55 -4.17
N THR A 79 15.43 11.16 -2.94
CA THR A 79 15.25 9.77 -2.47
C THR A 79 13.78 9.37 -2.43
N VAL A 80 12.90 10.23 -1.92
CA VAL A 80 11.46 9.97 -1.85
C VAL A 80 10.86 9.83 -3.25
N PHE A 81 11.25 10.69 -4.20
CA PHE A 81 10.76 10.59 -5.58
C PHE A 81 11.29 9.36 -6.32
N THR A 82 12.53 8.97 -6.03
CA THR A 82 13.13 7.74 -6.60
C THR A 82 12.40 6.51 -6.08
N GLU A 83 12.14 6.45 -4.77
CA GLU A 83 11.41 5.35 -4.14
C GLU A 83 9.96 5.26 -4.63
N ALA A 84 9.25 6.39 -4.69
CA ALA A 84 7.88 6.44 -5.23
C ALA A 84 7.83 5.97 -6.70
N THR A 85 8.82 6.34 -7.52
CA THR A 85 8.95 5.88 -8.91
C THR A 85 9.18 4.36 -8.96
N ALA A 86 10.09 3.84 -8.14
CA ALA A 86 10.38 2.41 -8.06
C ALA A 86 9.13 1.62 -7.64
N VAL A 87 8.40 2.08 -6.62
CA VAL A 87 7.15 1.48 -6.15
C VAL A 87 6.08 1.46 -7.25
N MET A 88 5.95 2.53 -8.04
CA MET A 88 4.99 2.56 -9.16
C MET A 88 5.34 1.56 -10.26
N ILE A 89 6.62 1.43 -10.60
CA ILE A 89 7.08 0.45 -11.60
C ILE A 89 6.90 -0.97 -11.07
N PHE A 90 7.33 -1.22 -9.83
CA PHE A 90 7.26 -2.52 -9.18
C PHE A 90 5.82 -3.00 -9.01
N SER A 91 4.93 -2.13 -8.55
CA SER A 91 3.50 -2.46 -8.41
C SER A 91 2.85 -2.80 -9.75
N ARG A 92 3.30 -2.18 -10.85
CA ARG A 92 2.81 -2.51 -12.21
C ARG A 92 3.37 -3.84 -12.71
N TRP A 93 4.62 -4.15 -12.41
CA TRP A 93 5.22 -5.45 -12.73
C TRP A 93 4.55 -6.58 -11.94
N GLN A 94 4.36 -6.41 -10.63
CA GLN A 94 3.80 -7.45 -9.76
C GLN A 94 2.26 -7.54 -9.78
N ARG A 95 1.58 -6.89 -10.74
CA ARG A 95 0.11 -6.90 -10.81
C ARG A 95 -0.49 -8.30 -10.80
N SER A 96 0.12 -9.24 -11.52
CA SER A 96 -0.35 -10.64 -11.56
C SER A 96 -0.31 -11.30 -10.18
N ARG A 97 0.76 -11.10 -9.41
CA ARG A 97 0.89 -11.66 -8.06
C ARG A 97 -0.06 -10.97 -7.07
N LEU A 98 -0.24 -9.65 -7.19
CA LEU A 98 -1.20 -8.91 -6.37
C LEU A 98 -2.65 -9.36 -6.65
N GLU A 99 -3.00 -9.71 -7.89
CA GLU A 99 -4.30 -10.31 -8.23
C GLU A 99 -4.50 -11.67 -7.56
N VAL A 100 -3.48 -12.53 -7.54
CA VAL A 100 -3.51 -13.83 -6.86
C VAL A 100 -3.66 -13.63 -5.35
N CYS A 101 -2.86 -12.75 -4.74
CA CYS A 101 -2.99 -12.43 -3.32
C CYS A 101 -4.36 -11.86 -2.96
N ARG A 102 -4.94 -11.03 -3.84
CA ARG A 102 -6.32 -10.54 -3.71
C ARG A 102 -7.32 -11.69 -3.77
N PHE A 103 -7.20 -12.59 -4.74
CA PHE A 103 -8.06 -13.76 -4.83
C PHE A 103 -7.95 -14.62 -3.57
N LEU A 104 -6.74 -14.86 -3.07
CA LEU A 104 -6.49 -15.60 -1.85
C LEU A 104 -7.03 -14.89 -0.59
N SER A 105 -6.94 -13.56 -0.52
CA SER A 105 -7.45 -12.77 0.62
C SER A 105 -8.97 -12.67 0.63
N ASN A 106 -9.59 -12.54 -0.56
CA ASN A 106 -11.04 -12.39 -0.71
C ASN A 106 -11.77 -13.75 -0.79
N SER A 107 -11.10 -14.81 -1.24
CA SER A 107 -11.68 -16.15 -1.28
C SER A 107 -11.76 -16.69 0.15
N ASN A 108 -13.01 -16.82 0.60
CA ASN A 108 -13.44 -17.58 1.76
C ASN A 108 -13.19 -19.10 1.57
N TRP A 109 -12.13 -19.51 0.87
CA TRP A 109 -11.90 -20.90 0.44
C TRP A 109 -11.85 -21.86 1.63
N TYR A 110 -11.39 -21.36 2.78
CA TYR A 110 -11.42 -22.04 4.07
C TYR A 110 -12.82 -22.54 4.48
N TYR A 111 -13.90 -21.84 4.11
CA TYR A 111 -15.27 -22.26 4.42
C TYR A 111 -15.85 -23.24 3.41
N THR A 112 -15.34 -23.27 2.19
CA THR A 112 -15.85 -24.16 1.14
C THR A 112 -15.23 -25.55 1.21
N ASP A 113 -13.93 -25.63 1.50
CA ASP A 113 -13.22 -26.91 1.59
C ASP A 113 -13.54 -27.67 2.88
N LEU A 114 -13.60 -26.96 4.01
CA LEU A 114 -14.01 -27.53 5.29
C LEU A 114 -15.48 -28.01 5.28
N ARG A 115 -16.35 -27.36 4.49
CA ARG A 115 -17.77 -27.74 4.33
C ARG A 115 -17.96 -28.98 3.45
N ALA A 116 -17.03 -29.27 2.55
CA ALA A 116 -17.06 -30.46 1.71
C ALA A 116 -16.70 -31.74 2.48
N ASN A 117 -15.82 -31.64 3.48
CA ASN A 117 -15.34 -32.78 4.27
C ASN A 117 -16.13 -33.06 5.58
N LEU A 118 -17.14 -32.26 5.92
CA LEU A 118 -17.86 -32.34 7.21
C LEU A 118 -19.35 -32.67 7.05
N CYS A 119 -19.65 -33.72 6.27
CA CYS A 119 -21.02 -34.25 6.16
C CYS A 119 -21.40 -35.18 7.35
N GLU A 120 -20.57 -35.32 8.38
CA GLU A 120 -20.87 -36.18 9.53
C GLU A 120 -20.73 -35.46 10.88
N GLN A 121 -21.71 -35.68 11.74
CA GLN A 121 -21.85 -35.28 13.15
C GLN A 121 -22.33 -33.85 13.49
N SER A 122 -23.60 -33.81 13.91
CA SER A 122 -24.34 -32.67 14.46
C SER A 122 -23.79 -32.08 15.77
N LEU A 123 -22.96 -32.83 16.53
CA LEU A 123 -22.35 -32.34 17.77
C LEU A 123 -21.14 -31.44 17.54
N PHE A 124 -20.40 -31.67 16.44
CA PHE A 124 -19.24 -30.87 16.03
C PHE A 124 -19.63 -29.42 15.69
N ARG A 125 -20.87 -29.20 15.21
CA ARG A 125 -21.37 -27.89 14.77
C ARG A 125 -21.42 -26.84 15.87
N LEU A 126 -21.58 -27.21 17.14
CA LEU A 126 -21.63 -26.26 18.28
C LEU A 126 -20.21 -25.83 18.69
N ALA A 127 -19.28 -26.77 18.80
CA ALA A 127 -17.87 -26.48 19.04
C ALA A 127 -17.24 -25.70 17.87
N GLU A 128 -17.61 -26.04 16.65
CA GLU A 128 -17.19 -25.36 15.43
C GLU A 128 -17.76 -23.95 15.32
N LYS A 129 -19.04 -23.72 15.68
CA LYS A 129 -19.61 -22.37 15.78
C LYS A 129 -18.84 -21.52 16.80
N GLN A 130 -18.50 -22.08 17.95
CA GLN A 130 -17.70 -21.38 18.97
C GLN A 130 -16.28 -21.08 18.48
N LEU A 131 -15.63 -22.04 17.83
CA LEU A 131 -14.28 -21.89 17.27
C LEU A 131 -14.24 -20.90 16.09
N ALA A 132 -15.24 -20.96 15.20
CA ALA A 132 -15.40 -20.04 14.07
C ALA A 132 -15.71 -18.62 14.56
N VAL A 133 -16.52 -18.47 15.61
CA VAL A 133 -16.77 -17.17 16.26
C VAL A 133 -15.49 -16.63 16.90
N LYS A 134 -14.70 -17.48 17.58
CA LYS A 134 -13.42 -17.09 18.20
C LYS A 134 -12.37 -16.71 17.15
N LYS A 135 -12.18 -17.52 16.09
CA LYS A 135 -11.29 -17.21 14.95
C LYS A 135 -11.71 -15.93 14.24
N ARG A 136 -13.01 -15.75 13.94
CA ARG A 136 -13.53 -14.50 13.35
C ARG A 136 -13.32 -13.29 14.24
N ARG A 137 -13.31 -13.45 15.56
CA ARG A 137 -13.08 -12.36 16.52
C ARG A 137 -11.61 -11.95 16.52
N VAL A 138 -10.69 -12.91 16.51
CA VAL A 138 -9.24 -12.67 16.48
C VAL A 138 -8.83 -11.96 15.18
N VAL A 139 -9.24 -12.48 14.01
CA VAL A 139 -8.96 -11.84 12.71
C VAL A 139 -9.56 -10.43 12.64
N ARG A 140 -10.75 -10.23 13.20
CA ARG A 140 -11.40 -8.91 13.25
C ARG A 140 -10.67 -7.93 14.15
N PHE A 141 -10.12 -8.39 15.28
CA PHE A 141 -9.35 -7.57 16.18
C PHE A 141 -8.07 -7.04 15.51
N TYR A 142 -7.32 -7.93 14.84
CA TYR A 142 -6.12 -7.55 14.10
C TYR A 142 -6.41 -6.65 12.90
N ALA A 143 -7.48 -6.91 12.16
CA ALA A 143 -7.86 -6.07 11.02
C ALA A 143 -8.30 -4.66 11.45
N ASN A 144 -8.96 -4.52 12.60
CA ASN A 144 -9.33 -3.22 13.17
C ASN A 144 -8.09 -2.45 13.62
N TYR A 145 -7.15 -3.13 14.31
CA TYR A 145 -5.89 -2.54 14.74
C TYR A 145 -5.06 -2.05 13.54
N TYR A 146 -4.95 -2.88 12.50
CA TYR A 146 -4.28 -2.50 11.25
C TYR A 146 -4.92 -1.27 10.60
N ALA A 147 -6.26 -1.21 10.51
CA ALA A 147 -6.94 -0.04 9.95
C ALA A 147 -6.70 1.23 10.77
N ILE A 148 -6.68 1.13 12.10
CA ILE A 148 -6.40 2.28 12.99
C ILE A 148 -4.97 2.77 12.79
N VAL A 149 -3.98 1.86 12.81
CA VAL A 149 -2.57 2.20 12.59
C VAL A 149 -2.41 2.86 11.22
N TYR A 150 -3.03 2.28 10.19
CA TYR A 150 -2.96 2.79 8.84
C TYR A 150 -3.55 4.21 8.69
N LEU A 151 -4.73 4.44 9.27
CA LEU A 151 -5.36 5.78 9.28
C LEU A 151 -4.52 6.78 10.09
N ALA A 152 -3.91 6.34 11.20
CA ALA A 152 -2.99 7.18 11.96
C ALA A 152 -1.74 7.53 11.14
N THR A 153 -1.18 6.60 10.39
CA THR A 153 -0.05 6.85 9.47
C THR A 153 -0.44 7.83 8.36
N LEU A 154 -1.63 7.68 7.77
CA LEU A 154 -2.15 8.63 6.78
C LEU A 154 -2.28 10.04 7.38
N ALA A 155 -2.92 10.16 8.54
CA ALA A 155 -3.12 11.45 9.21
C ALA A 155 -1.77 12.10 9.55
N PHE A 156 -0.82 11.32 10.09
CA PHE A 156 0.52 11.78 10.39
C PHE A 156 1.25 12.26 9.13
N TYR A 157 1.18 11.51 8.02
CA TYR A 157 1.76 11.91 6.74
C TYR A 157 1.19 13.24 6.25
N MET A 158 -0.13 13.40 6.28
CA MET A 158 -0.78 14.66 5.88
C MET A 158 -0.35 15.83 6.78
N CYS A 159 -0.17 15.62 8.08
CA CYS A 159 0.37 16.64 8.99
C CYS A 159 1.81 17.02 8.63
N VAL A 160 2.68 16.04 8.32
CA VAL A 160 4.06 16.29 7.90
C VAL A 160 4.10 17.07 6.58
N VAL A 161 3.26 16.71 5.61
CA VAL A 161 3.16 17.44 4.34
C VAL A 161 2.72 18.89 4.56
N MET A 162 1.68 19.11 5.38
CA MET A 162 1.22 20.46 5.70
C MET A 162 2.29 21.28 6.41
N MET A 163 2.97 20.70 7.41
CA MET A 163 4.10 21.34 8.10
C MET A 163 5.21 21.69 7.11
N TYR A 164 5.56 20.78 6.22
CA TYR A 164 6.61 21.00 5.22
C TYR A 164 6.27 22.12 4.21
N ILE A 165 4.98 22.31 3.89
CA ILE A 165 4.51 23.40 3.03
C ILE A 165 4.45 24.74 3.79
N ILE A 166 4.06 24.72 5.07
CA ILE A 166 3.85 25.93 5.88
C ILE A 166 5.17 26.47 6.46
N LEU A 167 6.09 25.60 6.88
CA LEU A 167 7.38 26.04 7.42
C LEU A 167 8.20 26.71 6.33
N GLU A 168 8.67 27.92 6.62
CA GLU A 168 9.62 28.62 5.75
C GLU A 168 10.87 27.75 5.54
N LYS A 169 11.12 27.40 4.29
CA LYS A 169 12.27 26.60 3.93
C LYS A 169 13.54 27.45 3.98
N PRO A 170 14.69 26.86 4.34
CA PRO A 170 15.96 27.54 4.15
C PRO A 170 16.07 27.92 2.67
N LYS A 171 16.49 29.15 2.39
CA LYS A 171 16.54 29.76 1.06
C LYS A 171 17.34 28.92 0.05
N THR A 172 16.72 27.91 -0.54
CA THR A 172 17.20 27.08 -1.65
C THR A 172 16.94 27.85 -2.92
N GLY A 173 17.89 28.66 -3.42
CA GLY A 173 17.94 29.26 -4.77
C GLY A 173 16.71 30.03 -5.29
N ASN A 174 15.55 29.38 -5.37
CA ASN A 174 14.22 29.86 -5.73
C ASN A 174 13.27 29.76 -4.52
N ASN A 175 13.18 30.82 -3.71
CA ASN A 175 12.46 30.88 -2.41
C ASN A 175 10.92 30.69 -2.48
N GLU A 176 10.36 30.34 -3.62
CA GLU A 176 8.92 30.45 -3.87
C GLU A 176 8.27 29.15 -4.36
N LEU A 177 9.05 28.07 -4.48
CA LEU A 177 8.57 26.76 -4.94
C LEU A 177 8.28 25.82 -3.75
N ALA A 178 7.34 24.89 -3.97
CA ALA A 178 6.90 23.93 -2.96
C ALA A 178 7.93 22.83 -2.67
N LEU A 179 9.02 22.73 -3.46
CA LEU A 179 10.13 21.77 -3.31
C LEU A 179 11.48 22.47 -3.57
N SER A 180 12.59 21.83 -3.19
CA SER A 180 13.97 22.34 -3.37
C SER A 180 14.47 22.26 -4.82
N ALA A 181 13.55 22.05 -5.78
CA ALA A 181 13.84 21.96 -7.19
C ALA A 181 14.37 23.29 -7.75
N SER A 182 15.49 23.22 -8.47
CA SER A 182 16.04 24.37 -9.18
C SER A 182 15.78 24.22 -10.68
N TYR A 183 15.20 25.25 -11.30
CA TYR A 183 14.94 25.30 -12.73
C TYR A 183 15.93 26.25 -13.41
N PRO A 184 16.43 25.92 -14.61
CA PRO A 184 17.44 26.72 -15.31
C PRO A 184 16.88 27.98 -15.98
N PHE A 185 15.55 28.16 -15.98
CA PHE A 185 14.87 29.35 -16.52
C PHE A 185 14.42 30.27 -15.38
N ARG A 186 14.34 31.57 -15.67
CA ARG A 186 13.88 32.57 -14.70
C ARG A 186 12.38 32.38 -14.45
N LEU A 187 11.99 32.37 -13.18
CA LEU A 187 10.62 32.14 -12.72
C LEU A 187 9.88 33.45 -12.41
N GLU A 188 10.16 34.49 -13.18
CA GLU A 188 9.53 35.82 -13.01
C GLU A 188 8.06 35.82 -13.49
N ASP A 189 7.71 34.91 -14.40
CA ASP A 189 6.35 34.77 -14.94
C ASP A 189 5.41 34.04 -13.96
N ASN A 190 4.44 34.79 -13.42
CA ASN A 190 3.43 34.30 -12.47
C ASN A 190 2.71 33.00 -12.89
N PRO A 191 2.24 32.78 -14.14
CA PRO A 191 1.45 31.59 -14.46
C PRO A 191 2.27 30.29 -14.45
N ILE A 192 3.53 30.33 -14.91
CA ILE A 192 4.41 29.15 -14.95
C ILE A 192 4.78 28.74 -13.52
N LYS A 193 5.05 29.73 -12.67
CA LYS A 193 5.35 29.54 -11.25
C LYS A 193 4.20 28.84 -10.52
N TRP A 194 2.95 29.29 -10.70
CA TRP A 194 1.78 28.64 -10.10
C TRP A 194 1.58 27.21 -10.59
N LEU A 195 1.78 26.97 -11.89
CA LEU A 195 1.67 25.63 -12.46
C LEU A 195 2.70 24.67 -11.86
N LEU A 196 3.95 25.12 -11.73
CA LEU A 196 5.02 24.34 -11.10
C LEU A 196 4.73 24.07 -9.63
N TRP A 197 4.25 25.06 -8.90
CA TRP A 197 3.88 24.90 -7.49
C TRP A 197 2.78 23.85 -7.32
N ILE A 198 1.72 23.92 -8.12
CA ILE A 198 0.61 22.94 -8.09
C ILE A 198 1.12 21.54 -8.42
N ASN A 199 1.97 21.41 -9.45
CA ASN A 199 2.52 20.12 -9.83
C ASN A 199 3.36 19.50 -8.69
N GLN A 200 4.25 20.30 -8.10
CA GLN A 200 5.07 19.88 -6.96
C GLN A 200 4.21 19.46 -5.75
N ALA A 201 3.16 20.21 -5.44
CA ALA A 201 2.24 19.87 -4.37
C ALA A 201 1.51 18.55 -4.63
N ILE A 202 1.03 18.32 -5.86
CA ILE A 202 0.37 17.07 -6.25
C ILE A 202 1.32 15.88 -6.08
N VAL A 203 2.54 15.99 -6.60
CA VAL A 203 3.53 14.89 -6.54
C VAL A 203 3.95 14.60 -5.09
N PHE A 204 4.08 15.63 -4.27
CA PHE A 204 4.44 15.49 -2.87
C PHE A 204 3.32 14.86 -2.03
N VAL A 205 2.05 15.23 -2.25
CA VAL A 205 0.91 14.54 -1.63
C VAL A 205 0.83 13.10 -2.12
N HIS A 206 1.03 12.86 -3.42
CA HIS A 206 0.97 11.53 -4.01
C HIS A 206 2.13 10.61 -3.54
N ALA A 207 3.23 11.16 -3.00
CA ALA A 207 4.33 10.36 -2.46
C ALA A 207 3.92 9.46 -1.26
N TYR A 208 2.72 9.65 -0.71
CA TYR A 208 2.08 8.72 0.21
C TYR A 208 1.94 7.29 -0.38
N ILE A 209 2.06 7.13 -1.69
CA ILE A 209 2.10 5.85 -2.40
C ILE A 209 3.10 4.85 -1.79
N VAL A 210 4.25 5.30 -1.30
CA VAL A 210 5.27 4.47 -0.67
C VAL A 210 4.72 3.82 0.60
N ALA A 211 4.17 4.63 1.51
CA ALA A 211 3.58 4.13 2.75
C ALA A 211 2.37 3.21 2.51
N ASN A 212 1.58 3.44 1.45
CA ASN A 212 0.50 2.52 1.06
C ASN A 212 1.06 1.17 0.64
N PHE A 213 2.10 1.19 -0.19
CA PHE A 213 2.73 -0.01 -0.70
C PHE A 213 3.33 -0.85 0.42
N ASP A 214 4.03 -0.22 1.37
CA ASP A 214 4.55 -0.89 2.55
C ASP A 214 3.43 -1.47 3.42
N GLY A 215 2.34 -0.72 3.60
CA GLY A 215 1.14 -1.23 4.27
C GLY A 215 0.60 -2.49 3.62
N ILE A 216 0.45 -2.48 2.29
CA ILE A 216 0.02 -3.66 1.52
C ILE A 216 1.00 -4.83 1.75
N ALA A 217 2.30 -4.59 1.70
CA ALA A 217 3.31 -5.62 1.93
C ALA A 217 3.23 -6.22 3.34
N VAL A 218 3.12 -5.39 4.39
CA VAL A 218 2.94 -5.83 5.78
C VAL A 218 1.66 -6.64 5.94
N PHE A 219 0.56 -6.20 5.33
CA PHE A 219 -0.71 -6.92 5.37
C PHE A 219 -0.61 -8.30 4.68
N LEU A 220 0.12 -8.40 3.57
CA LEU A 220 0.38 -9.65 2.87
C LEU A 220 1.22 -10.60 3.73
N ILE A 221 2.33 -10.11 4.30
CA ILE A 221 3.20 -10.90 5.19
C ILE A 221 2.42 -11.41 6.40
N PHE A 222 1.58 -10.57 7.00
CA PHE A 222 0.73 -10.95 8.12
C PHE A 222 -0.24 -12.07 7.73
N THR A 223 -0.87 -11.95 6.56
CA THR A 223 -1.81 -12.95 6.04
C THR A 223 -1.09 -14.28 5.75
N CYS A 224 0.11 -14.25 5.17
CA CYS A 224 0.92 -15.44 4.95
C CYS A 224 1.35 -16.09 6.28
N THR A 225 1.76 -15.29 7.25
CA THR A 225 2.16 -15.76 8.58
C THR A 225 1.01 -16.45 9.31
N ASP A 226 -0.19 -15.87 9.24
CA ASP A 226 -1.38 -16.48 9.84
C ASP A 226 -1.70 -17.83 9.19
N ARG A 227 -1.58 -17.94 7.86
CA ARG A 227 -1.75 -19.21 7.14
C ARG A 227 -0.73 -20.26 7.56
N LEU A 228 0.56 -19.89 7.64
CA LEU A 228 1.62 -20.81 8.08
C LEU A 228 1.38 -21.29 9.51
N LYS A 229 0.94 -20.42 10.42
CA LYS A 229 0.58 -20.82 11.80
C LYS A 229 -0.61 -21.77 11.85
N GLN A 230 -1.61 -21.55 10.99
CA GLN A 230 -2.74 -22.47 10.88
C GLN A 230 -2.28 -23.83 10.34
N LEU A 231 -1.40 -23.84 9.34
CA LEU A 231 -0.82 -25.04 8.78
C LEU A 231 0.02 -25.82 9.80
N ASP A 232 0.87 -25.15 10.57
CA ASP A 232 1.66 -25.75 11.67
C ASP A 232 0.75 -26.44 12.71
N LYS A 233 -0.39 -25.82 13.01
CA LYS A 233 -1.39 -26.43 13.89
C LYS A 233 -1.99 -27.70 13.28
N HIS A 234 -2.33 -27.67 11.98
CA HIS A 234 -2.82 -28.84 11.26
C HIS A 234 -1.76 -29.97 11.19
N PHE A 235 -0.49 -29.62 10.98
CA PHE A 235 0.62 -30.57 11.03
C PHE A 235 0.72 -31.25 12.40
N ARG A 236 0.65 -30.48 13.50
CA ARG A 236 0.70 -31.01 14.87
C ARG A 236 -0.51 -31.88 15.24
N ASP A 237 -1.70 -31.55 14.72
CA ASP A 237 -2.94 -32.28 15.01
C ASP A 237 -3.14 -33.50 14.08
N SER A 238 -2.41 -33.61 12.96
CA SER A 238 -2.54 -34.72 12.01
C SER A 238 -1.78 -35.99 12.46
N ARG A 239 -2.50 -37.12 12.58
CA ARG A 239 -1.94 -38.42 12.99
C ARG A 239 -1.64 -39.39 11.84
N SER A 240 -1.93 -39.02 10.58
CA SER A 240 -1.82 -39.92 9.41
C SER A 240 -0.90 -39.35 8.32
N TYR A 241 -0.04 -40.22 7.77
CA TYR A 241 0.99 -39.91 6.78
C TYR A 241 0.43 -39.34 5.46
N GLU A 242 -0.74 -39.81 5.01
CA GLU A 242 -1.38 -39.31 3.78
C GLU A 242 -1.87 -37.85 3.91
N HIS A 243 -2.38 -37.48 5.09
CA HIS A 243 -2.76 -36.09 5.39
C HIS A 243 -1.52 -35.17 5.47
N LEU A 244 -0.38 -35.70 5.90
CA LEU A 244 0.90 -34.97 5.94
C LEU A 244 1.40 -34.63 4.53
N VAL A 245 1.32 -35.59 3.60
CA VAL A 245 1.75 -35.41 2.19
C VAL A 245 0.84 -34.44 1.45
N ALA A 246 -0.47 -34.47 1.71
CA ALA A 246 -1.42 -33.48 1.15
C ALA A 246 -1.11 -32.06 1.64
N CYS A 247 -0.80 -31.91 2.94
CA CYS A 247 -0.46 -30.64 3.56
C CYS A 247 0.89 -30.07 3.04
N VAL A 248 1.88 -30.93 2.77
CA VAL A 248 3.16 -30.55 2.17
C VAL A 248 3.01 -30.10 0.70
N ARG A 249 2.10 -30.72 -0.07
CA ARG A 249 1.79 -30.24 -1.43
C ARG A 249 1.13 -28.88 -1.41
N GLU A 250 0.18 -28.65 -0.50
CA GLU A 250 -0.48 -27.35 -0.32
C GLU A 250 0.51 -26.26 0.12
N HIS A 251 1.52 -26.61 0.93
CA HIS A 251 2.62 -25.70 1.30
C HIS A 251 3.48 -25.27 0.10
N ASN A 252 3.79 -26.19 -0.82
CA ASN A 252 4.55 -25.86 -2.03
C ASN A 252 3.75 -24.99 -3.01
N ASP A 253 2.44 -25.17 -3.12
CA ASP A 253 1.58 -24.35 -3.97
C ASP A 253 1.34 -22.94 -3.41
N VAL A 254 1.38 -22.76 -2.08
CA VAL A 254 1.20 -21.45 -1.43
C VAL A 254 2.48 -20.59 -1.46
N LEU A 255 3.66 -21.22 -1.54
CA LEU A 255 4.96 -20.54 -1.57
C LEU A 255 5.50 -20.24 -2.98
N ALA A 256 4.91 -20.83 -4.02
CA ALA A 256 5.23 -20.53 -5.44
C ALA A 256 4.56 -19.22 -5.91
#